data_AF-A0A349JL94-F1
#
_entry.id   AF-A0A349JL94-F1
#
_cell.length_a   1.000
_cell.length_b   1.000
_cell.length_c   1.000
_cell.angle_alpha   90.00
_cell.angle_beta   90.00
_cell.angle_gamma   90.00
#
_symmetry.space_group_name_H-M   'P 1'
#
loop_
_entity.id
_entity.type
_entity.pdbx_description
1 polymer ?
#
loop_
_entity_poly.entity_id
_entity_poly.type
_entity_poly.pdbx_seq_one_letter_code
_entity_poly.pdbx_strand_id
1 'polypeptide(L)'
;MADSELEVILKMAQKINPQIESGLKFEIDLEQLRQLPARTLGCEVARFLDEQGFEPIESGDWIHRNHDVCHVLTGISPSVEDEFVLQAFTPAQVFRPDCAI
;
A
#
# COMPACT_ATOMS: atom_id res chain seq x y z
N MET A 1 -21.90 17.95 -12.32
CA MET A 1 -21.91 16.98 -13.44
C MET A 1 -20.76 15.99 -13.36
N ALA A 2 -19.54 16.39 -12.99
CA ALA A 2 -18.40 15.47 -12.81
C ALA A 2 -18.59 14.43 -11.67
N ASP A 3 -19.28 14.81 -10.58
CA ASP A 3 -19.42 13.94 -9.41
C ASP A 3 -20.23 12.66 -9.65
N SER A 4 -21.25 12.70 -10.52
CA SER A 4 -22.11 11.53 -10.72
C SER A 4 -21.48 10.47 -11.62
N GLU A 5 -20.66 10.85 -12.60
CA GLU A 5 -19.90 9.89 -13.42
C GLU A 5 -18.81 9.21 -12.59
N LEU A 6 -18.11 9.98 -11.75
CA LEU A 6 -17.11 9.44 -10.83
C LEU A 6 -17.74 8.44 -9.84
N GLU A 7 -18.91 8.75 -9.29
CA GLU A 7 -19.63 7.87 -8.36
C GLU A 7 -20.02 6.53 -9.03
N VAL A 8 -20.46 6.56 -10.29
CA VAL A 8 -20.81 5.35 -11.06
C VAL A 8 -19.57 4.50 -11.32
N ILE A 9 -18.46 5.11 -11.73
CA ILE A 9 -17.19 4.41 -11.98
C ILE A 9 -16.69 3.75 -10.69
N LEU A 10 -16.71 4.47 -9.57
CA LEU A 10 -16.29 3.93 -8.27
C LEU A 10 -17.18 2.76 -7.82
N LYS A 11 -18.51 2.83 -8.01
CA LYS A 11 -19.42 1.72 -7.70
C LYS A 11 -19.16 0.48 -8.58
N MET A 12 -18.86 0.66 -9.87
CA MET A 12 -18.47 -0.44 -10.75
C MET A 12 -17.14 -1.06 -10.32
N ALA A 13 -16.15 -0.23 -9.98
CA ALA A 13 -14.86 -0.68 -9.48
C ALA A 13 -14.99 -1.43 -8.15
N GLN A 14 -15.81 -0.94 -7.21
CA GLN A 14 -16.11 -1.62 -5.94
C GLN A 14 -16.80 -2.97 -6.13
N LYS A 15 -17.62 -3.13 -7.17
CA LYS A 15 -18.25 -4.42 -7.47
C LYS A 15 -17.23 -5.45 -7.96
N ILE A 16 -16.13 -5.01 -8.59
CA ILE A 16 -15.04 -5.85 -9.09
C ILE A 16 -14.01 -6.10 -7.99
N ASN A 17 -13.67 -5.08 -7.20
CA ASN A 17 -12.85 -5.18 -6.01
C ASN A 17 -13.55 -4.49 -4.81
N PRO A 18 -14.20 -5.25 -3.92
CA PRO A 18 -14.95 -4.69 -2.78
C PRO A 18 -14.06 -3.96 -1.77
N GLN A 19 -12.74 -4.03 -1.91
CA GLN A 19 -11.76 -3.36 -1.04
C GLN A 19 -11.41 -1.93 -1.49
N ILE A 20 -12.01 -1.44 -2.58
CA ILE A 20 -11.84 -0.05 -3.02
C ILE A 20 -12.67 0.87 -2.11
N GLU A 21 -12.06 1.29 -1.01
CA GLU A 21 -12.59 2.32 -0.11
C GLU A 21 -11.96 3.68 -0.43
N SER A 22 -12.51 4.37 -1.44
CA SER A 22 -11.97 5.65 -1.92
C SER A 22 -12.01 6.79 -0.88
N GLY A 23 -12.79 6.62 0.20
CA GLY A 23 -12.92 7.59 1.29
C GLY A 23 -11.91 7.39 2.43
N LEU A 24 -11.24 6.24 2.51
CA LEU A 24 -10.23 6.00 3.53
C LEU A 24 -8.96 6.77 3.15
N LYS A 25 -8.56 7.67 4.05
CA LYS A 25 -7.23 8.29 4.01
C LYS A 25 -6.29 7.43 4.84
N PHE A 26 -5.14 7.13 4.26
CA PHE A 26 -4.03 6.54 4.98
C PHE A 26 -3.01 7.65 5.19
N GLU A 27 -2.84 8.06 6.44
CA GLU A 27 -1.88 9.10 6.84
C GLU A 27 -0.90 8.44 7.81
N ILE A 28 0.39 8.53 7.50
CA ILE A 28 1.47 8.05 8.36
C ILE A 28 2.22 9.26 8.90
N ASP A 29 2.34 9.36 10.23
CA ASP A 29 3.30 10.27 10.87
C ASP A 29 4.60 9.51 11.15
N LEU A 30 5.57 9.64 10.25
CA LEU A 30 6.86 8.94 10.35
C LEU A 30 7.63 9.34 11.61
N GLU A 31 7.54 10.59 12.06
CA GLU A 31 8.25 11.02 13.27
C GLU A 31 7.72 10.29 14.50
N GLN A 32 6.39 10.15 14.62
CA GLN A 32 5.80 9.36 15.70
C GLN A 32 6.19 7.87 15.60
N LEU A 33 6.20 7.30 14.39
CA LEU A 33 6.58 5.90 14.20
C LEU A 33 8.02 5.61 14.59
N ARG A 34 8.96 6.52 14.33
CA ARG A 34 10.38 6.38 14.74
C ARG A 34 10.57 6.33 16.25
N GLN A 35 9.66 6.92 17.03
CA GLN A 35 9.72 6.92 18.49
C GLN A 35 9.17 5.64 19.14
N LEU A 36 8.55 4.76 18.35
CA LEU A 36 8.03 3.49 18.87
C LEU A 36 9.17 2.55 19.27
N PRO A 37 8.92 1.57 20.17
CA PRO A 37 9.92 0.58 20.50
C PRO A 37 10.44 -0.16 19.26
N ALA A 38 11.74 -0.47 19.27
CA ALA A 38 12.36 -1.27 18.21
C ALA A 38 11.59 -2.57 17.99
N ARG A 39 11.55 -3.06 16.74
CA ARG A 39 10.83 -4.28 16.32
C ARG A 39 9.30 -4.19 16.38
N THR A 40 8.72 -3.04 16.69
CA THR A 40 7.31 -2.79 16.38
C THR A 40 7.15 -2.54 14.89
N LEU A 41 6.02 -2.93 14.29
CA LEU A 41 5.77 -2.72 12.87
C LEU A 41 5.97 -1.25 12.46
N GLY A 42 5.45 -0.31 13.26
CA GLY A 42 5.59 1.12 12.99
C GLY A 42 7.04 1.58 12.94
N CYS A 43 7.85 1.23 13.95
CA CYS A 43 9.27 1.57 13.98
C CYS A 43 10.03 0.93 12.80
N GLU A 44 9.69 -0.30 12.44
CA GLU A 44 10.33 -1.02 11.34
C GLU A 44 9.96 -0.45 9.96
N VAL A 45 8.72 0.01 9.77
CA VAL A 45 8.31 0.74 8.56
C VAL A 45 9.04 2.07 8.43
N ALA A 46 9.12 2.86 9.50
CA ALA A 46 9.87 4.11 9.46
C ALA A 46 11.36 3.86 9.15
N ARG A 47 11.96 2.85 9.81
CA ARG A 47 13.35 2.45 9.56
C ARG A 47 13.59 1.98 8.13
N PHE A 48 12.68 1.18 7.58
CA PHE A 48 12.74 0.72 6.19
C PHE A 48 12.74 1.90 5.22
N LEU A 49 11.77 2.82 5.37
CA LEU A 49 11.68 4.00 4.50
C LEU A 49 12.93 4.89 4.58
N ASP A 50 13.46 5.09 5.80
CA ASP A 50 14.71 5.84 6.02
C ASP A 50 15.92 5.16 5.35
N GLU A 51 16.03 3.83 5.45
CA GLU A 51 17.13 3.05 4.86
C GLU A 51 17.09 3.07 3.32
N GLN A 52 15.89 3.11 2.72
CA GLN A 52 15.70 3.14 1.27
C GLN A 52 15.66 4.56 0.68
N GLY A 53 15.50 5.58 1.53
CA GLY A 53 15.31 6.97 1.08
C GLY A 53 13.96 7.21 0.42
N PHE A 54 12.92 6.51 0.89
CA PHE A 54 11.56 6.59 0.36
C PHE A 54 10.67 7.49 1.23
N GLU A 55 9.69 8.11 0.57
CA GLU A 55 8.56 8.78 1.24
C GLU A 55 7.32 7.88 1.16
N PRO A 56 6.39 7.96 2.13
CA PRO A 56 5.17 7.16 2.10
C PRO A 56 4.36 7.40 0.82
N ILE A 57 3.78 6.33 0.28
CA ILE A 57 2.89 6.44 -0.87
C ILE A 57 1.54 7.05 -0.43
N GLU A 58 1.32 8.30 -0.80
CA GLU A 58 0.05 9.01 -0.49
C GLU A 58 -1.03 8.83 -1.57
N SER A 59 -0.64 8.34 -2.75
CA SER A 59 -1.51 8.20 -3.92
C SER A 59 -2.04 6.76 -4.10
N GLY A 60 -3.03 6.60 -4.98
CA GLY A 60 -3.65 5.30 -5.23
C GLY A 60 -4.64 4.90 -4.13
N ASP A 61 -5.05 3.64 -4.16
CA ASP A 61 -5.97 3.05 -3.19
C ASP A 61 -5.25 2.43 -2.00
N TRP A 62 -6.03 1.81 -1.10
CA TRP A 62 -5.53 1.25 0.16
C TRP A 62 -4.34 0.29 0.00
N ILE A 63 -4.30 -0.52 -1.06
CA ILE A 63 -3.22 -1.49 -1.27
C ILE A 63 -1.94 -0.77 -1.67
N HIS A 64 -2.02 0.19 -2.59
CA HIS A 64 -0.87 1.01 -3.00
C HIS A 64 -0.28 1.77 -1.82
N ARG A 65 -1.13 2.34 -0.97
CA ARG A 65 -0.69 3.09 0.21
C ARG A 65 -0.06 2.22 1.29
N ASN A 66 -0.38 0.92 1.33
CA ASN A 66 0.21 -0.05 2.27
C ASN A 66 1.34 -0.89 1.65
N HIS A 67 1.74 -0.63 0.40
CA HIS A 67 2.75 -1.39 -0.31
C HIS A 67 4.05 -1.56 0.50
N ASP A 68 4.58 -0.45 1.01
CA ASP A 68 5.85 -0.45 1.74
C ASP A 68 5.74 -1.13 3.11
N VAL A 69 4.54 -1.17 3.68
CA VAL A 69 4.26 -1.97 4.88
C VAL A 69 4.36 -3.46 4.57
N CYS A 70 3.95 -3.89 3.37
CA CYS A 70 4.04 -5.29 2.95
C CYS A 70 5.49 -5.75 2.77
N HIS A 71 6.41 -4.89 2.30
CA HIS A 71 7.85 -5.19 2.30
C HIS A 71 8.35 -5.56 3.70
N VAL A 72 7.99 -4.74 4.71
CA VAL A 72 8.41 -4.97 6.10
C VAL A 72 7.81 -6.24 6.70
N LEU A 73 6.53 -6.53 6.42
CA LEU A 73 5.85 -7.72 6.93
C LEU A 73 6.35 -9.02 6.31
N THR A 74 6.66 -9.00 5.01
CA THR A 74 7.10 -10.18 4.27
C THR A 74 8.61 -10.38 4.33
N GLY A 75 9.37 -9.33 4.61
CA GLY A 75 10.83 -9.32 4.55
C GLY A 75 11.38 -9.30 3.11
N ILE A 76 10.53 -9.06 2.12
CA ILE A 76 10.89 -8.96 0.71
C ILE A 76 11.49 -7.58 0.46
N SER A 77 12.67 -7.50 -0.16
CA SER A 77 13.34 -6.21 -0.39
C SER A 77 12.68 -5.42 -1.53
N PRO A 78 12.93 -4.10 -1.66
CA PRO A 78 12.48 -3.31 -2.80
C PRO A 78 13.45 -3.42 -3.99
N SER A 79 14.21 -4.51 -4.08
CA SER A 79 15.04 -4.77 -5.27
C SER A 79 14.15 -5.19 -6.43
N VAL A 80 14.61 -4.96 -7.67
CA VAL A 80 13.82 -5.25 -8.87
C VAL A 80 13.31 -6.71 -8.89
N GLU A 81 14.15 -7.66 -8.49
CA GLU A 81 13.80 -9.09 -8.48
C GLU A 81 12.76 -9.41 -7.40
N ASP A 82 12.91 -8.83 -6.22
CA ASP A 82 12.04 -9.07 -5.07
C ASP A 82 10.68 -8.36 -5.21
N GLU A 83 10.64 -7.20 -5.89
CA GLU A 83 9.40 -6.51 -6.22
C GLU A 83 8.44 -7.40 -7.03
N PHE A 84 8.95 -8.18 -7.97
CA PHE A 84 8.11 -9.17 -8.68
C PHE A 84 7.50 -10.20 -7.73
N VAL A 85 8.23 -10.59 -6.68
CA VAL A 85 7.72 -11.52 -5.66
C VAL A 85 6.62 -10.86 -4.83
N LEU A 86 6.80 -9.61 -4.41
CA LEU A 86 5.78 -8.88 -3.65
C LEU A 86 4.53 -8.58 -4.50
N GLN A 87 4.74 -8.24 -5.77
CA GLN A 87 3.68 -8.06 -6.76
C GLN A 87 2.95 -9.37 -7.06
N ALA A 88 3.58 -10.54 -6.95
CA ALA A 88 2.88 -11.83 -7.02
C ALA A 88 2.14 -12.19 -5.71
N PHE A 89 2.68 -11.76 -4.55
CA PHE A 89 2.09 -12.02 -3.24
C PHE A 89 0.74 -11.32 -3.06
N THR A 90 0.66 -10.03 -3.42
CA THR A 90 -0.55 -9.20 -3.28
C THR A 90 -1.79 -9.80 -3.99
N PRO A 91 -1.73 -10.18 -5.29
CA PRO A 91 -2.87 -10.76 -6.00
C PRO A 91 -3.25 -12.17 -5.50
N ALA A 92 -2.34 -12.91 -4.87
CA ALA A 92 -2.66 -14.18 -4.23
C ALA A 92 -3.54 -14.00 -2.98
N GLN A 93 -3.51 -12.81 -2.35
CA GLN A 93 -4.37 -12.46 -1.21
C GLN A 93 -5.68 -11.81 -1.67
N VAL A 94 -5.64 -10.99 -2.73
CA VAL A 94 -6.77 -10.19 -3.19
C VAL A 94 -6.80 -10.17 -4.72
N PHE A 95 -7.88 -10.60 -5.38
CA PHE A 95 -7.90 -10.66 -6.86
C PHE A 95 -7.83 -9.23 -7.45
N ARG A 96 -6.67 -8.87 -8.03
CA ARG A 96 -6.32 -7.51 -8.47
C ARG A 96 -5.50 -7.51 -9.78
N PRO A 97 -5.96 -6.83 -10.86
CA PRO A 97 -5.31 -6.89 -12.18
C PRO A 97 -3.99 -6.10 -12.30
N ASP A 98 -3.82 -5.04 -11.50
CA ASP A 98 -2.67 -4.14 -11.45
C ASP A 98 -1.37 -4.84 -10.98
N CYS A 99 -1.49 -5.96 -10.28
CA CYS A 99 -0.36 -6.77 -9.81
C CYS A 99 -0.05 -7.99 -10.70
N ALA A 100 -0.76 -8.16 -11.82
CA ALA A 100 -0.59 -9.30 -12.74
C ALA A 100 0.34 -9.00 -13.93
N ILE A 101 1.15 -7.95 -13.84
CA ILE A 101 1.97 -7.42 -14.94
C ILE A 101 3.44 -7.57 -14.61
#